data_AF-A0A1I7U7K4-F1
#
_entry.id   AF-A0A1I7U7K4-F1
#
_cell.length_a   1.000
_cell.length_b   1.000
_cell.length_c   1.000
_cell.angle_alpha   90.00
_cell.angle_beta   90.00
_cell.angle_gamma   90.00
#
_symmetry.space_group_name_H-M   'P 1'
#
loop_
_entity.id
_entity.type
_entity.pdbx_description
1 polymer ?
#
loop_
_entity_poly.entity_id
_entity_poly.type
_entity_poly.pdbx_seq_one_letter_code
_entity_poly.pdbx_strand_id
1 'polypeptide(L)'
;MCASDEIAAEIDVLQTSIYCVCPLNQIYVKQKETVNANVKYVCQEKEVCEAGQMCGVGNPIVGIKRLCQCAANTQCQVTAPNVFNPLLIQNATCQPM
;
A
#
# COMPACT_ATOMS: atom_id res chain seq x y z
N MET A 1 -18.08 -3.50 2.50
CA MET A 1 -16.67 -3.62 2.97
C MET A 1 -16.34 -5.09 2.96
N CYS A 2 -15.13 -5.46 2.53
CA CYS A 2 -14.71 -6.87 2.49
C CYS A 2 -14.36 -7.39 3.90
N ALA A 3 -14.48 -8.70 4.11
CA ALA A 3 -13.83 -9.40 5.21
C ALA A 3 -12.33 -9.63 4.90
N SER A 4 -11.55 -10.02 5.93
CA SER A 4 -10.15 -10.42 5.72
C SER A 4 -10.09 -11.62 4.78
N ASP A 5 -9.12 -11.60 3.87
CA ASP A 5 -8.84 -12.65 2.87
C ASP A 5 -9.97 -12.88 1.84
N GLU A 6 -11.02 -12.05 1.84
CA GLU A 6 -12.04 -12.01 0.80
C GLU A 6 -11.50 -11.33 -0.48
N ILE A 7 -11.91 -11.81 -1.65
CA ILE A 7 -11.53 -11.21 -2.94
C ILE A 7 -12.22 -9.85 -3.08
N ALA A 8 -11.41 -8.80 -3.03
CA ALA A 8 -11.86 -7.42 -3.11
C ALA A 8 -11.94 -6.93 -4.55
N ALA A 9 -10.99 -7.35 -5.39
CA ALA A 9 -10.95 -6.98 -6.79
C ALA A 9 -10.28 -8.04 -7.65
N GLU A 10 -10.63 -8.03 -8.93
CA GLU A 10 -10.08 -8.90 -9.94
C GLU A 10 -9.74 -8.07 -11.18
N ILE A 11 -8.55 -8.28 -11.72
CA ILE A 11 -8.08 -7.62 -12.92
C ILE A 11 -7.85 -8.69 -13.97
N ASP A 12 -8.65 -8.64 -15.03
CA ASP A 12 -8.39 -9.32 -16.29
C ASP A 12 -7.74 -8.34 -17.28
N VAL A 13 -7.17 -8.84 -18.38
CA VAL A 13 -6.28 -8.11 -19.33
C VAL A 13 -6.72 -6.67 -19.63
N LEU A 14 -8.04 -6.41 -19.71
CA LEU A 14 -8.61 -5.09 -20.02
C LEU A 14 -9.67 -4.61 -19.02
N GLN A 15 -10.04 -5.42 -18.03
CA GLN A 15 -11.17 -5.12 -17.16
C GLN A 15 -10.80 -5.28 -15.68
N THR A 16 -11.15 -4.26 -14.90
CA THR A 16 -11.07 -4.27 -13.45
C THR A 16 -12.47 -4.41 -12.86
N SER A 17 -12.71 -5.51 -12.16
CA SER A 17 -13.93 -5.75 -11.40
C SER A 17 -13.65 -5.51 -9.92
N ILE A 18 -14.36 -4.54 -9.32
CA ILE A 18 -14.25 -4.22 -7.89
C ILE A 18 -15.51 -4.74 -7.20
N TYR A 19 -15.37 -5.75 -6.34
CA TYR A 19 -16.49 -6.37 -5.64
C TYR A 19 -16.78 -5.67 -4.32
N CYS A 20 -15.73 -5.28 -3.59
CA CYS A 20 -15.84 -4.60 -2.32
C CYS A 20 -14.59 -3.74 -2.03
N VAL A 21 -14.73 -2.85 -1.04
CA VAL A 21 -13.64 -1.97 -0.60
C VAL A 21 -13.03 -2.51 0.69
N CYS A 22 -11.69 -2.58 0.74
CA CYS A 22 -10.98 -2.94 1.96
C CYS A 22 -11.17 -1.85 3.03
N PRO A 23 -11.38 -2.24 4.29
CA PRO A 23 -11.27 -1.34 5.44
C PRO A 23 -9.98 -0.51 5.42
N LEU A 24 -10.00 0.68 6.04
CA LEU A 24 -8.85 1.60 6.05
C LEU A 24 -7.59 1.01 6.69
N ASN A 25 -7.76 0.06 7.61
CA ASN A 25 -6.68 -0.68 8.28
C ASN A 25 -6.16 -1.90 7.50
N GLN A 26 -6.66 -2.14 6.28
CA GLN A 26 -6.26 -3.25 5.42
C GLN A 26 -5.65 -2.77 4.09
N ILE A 27 -4.91 -3.64 3.42
CA ILE A 27 -4.34 -3.45 2.08
C ILE A 27 -4.86 -4.49 1.10
N TYR A 28 -4.90 -4.09 -0.17
CA TYR A 28 -5.10 -5.01 -1.28
C TYR A 28 -3.79 -5.76 -1.55
N VAL A 29 -3.79 -7.07 -1.29
CA VAL A 29 -2.66 -7.96 -1.55
C VAL A 29 -2.97 -8.84 -2.75
N LYS A 30 -2.06 -8.87 -3.72
CA LYS A 30 -2.17 -9.77 -4.87
C LYS A 30 -2.03 -11.22 -4.40
N GLN A 31 -3.03 -12.05 -4.69
CA GLN A 31 -2.98 -13.46 -4.37
C GLN A 31 -1.95 -14.16 -5.28
N LYS A 32 -1.01 -14.92 -4.69
CA LYS A 32 0.07 -15.65 -5.39
C LYS A 32 -0.42 -16.96 -6.01
N GLU A 33 -1.58 -16.97 -6.66
CA GLU A 33 -2.07 -18.06 -7.49
C GLU A 33 -2.87 -17.39 -8.61
N THR A 34 -2.52 -17.47 -9.89
CA THR A 34 -2.55 -18.68 -10.72
C THR A 34 -1.89 -18.34 -12.07
N VAL A 35 -1.60 -19.36 -12.86
CA VAL A 35 -0.91 -19.36 -14.17
C VAL A 35 -1.62 -18.51 -15.27
N ASN A 36 -2.67 -17.76 -14.96
CA ASN A 36 -3.50 -17.00 -15.90
C ASN A 36 -3.28 -15.48 -15.79
N ALA A 37 -3.61 -14.73 -16.84
CA ALA A 37 -3.55 -13.26 -16.89
C ALA A 37 -4.48 -12.55 -15.87
N ASN A 38 -5.28 -13.32 -15.14
CA ASN A 38 -6.22 -12.85 -14.14
C ASN A 38 -5.54 -12.66 -12.78
N VAL A 39 -5.56 -11.43 -12.28
CA VAL A 39 -4.95 -11.04 -11.01
C VAL A 39 -6.04 -10.76 -9.99
N LYS A 40 -6.05 -11.53 -8.90
CA LYS A 40 -6.96 -11.34 -7.77
C LYS A 40 -6.28 -10.59 -6.64
N TYR A 41 -7.03 -9.69 -6.01
CA TYR A 41 -6.63 -8.93 -4.84
C TYR A 41 -7.54 -9.26 -3.67
N VAL A 42 -6.95 -9.57 -2.52
CA VAL A 42 -7.64 -9.79 -1.25
C VAL A 42 -7.32 -8.70 -0.25
N CYS A 43 -8.18 -8.48 0.73
CA CYS A 43 -7.87 -7.58 1.83
C CYS A 43 -7.06 -8.30 2.92
N GLN A 44 -5.90 -7.77 3.28
CA GLN A 44 -5.11 -8.26 4.41
C GLN A 44 -4.79 -7.12 5.37
N GLU A 45 -4.59 -7.45 6.64
CA GLU A 45 -4.17 -6.47 7.64
C GLU A 45 -2.84 -5.83 7.26
N LYS A 46 -2.74 -4.53 7.50
CA LYS A 46 -1.46 -3.84 7.41
C LYS A 46 -0.61 -4.27 8.59
N GLU A 47 0.60 -4.77 8.32
CA GLU A 47 1.63 -4.83 9.36
C GLU A 47 1.81 -3.43 9.95
N VAL A 48 2.05 -3.35 11.26
CA VAL A 48 2.26 -2.07 11.94
C VAL A 48 3.75 -1.79 12.02
N CYS A 49 4.17 -0.61 11.59
CA CYS A 49 5.55 -0.15 11.73
C CYS A 49 5.70 0.89 12.84
N GLU A 50 6.84 0.83 13.52
CA GLU A 50 7.24 1.75 14.57
C GLU A 50 7.78 3.07 14.00
N ALA A 51 7.92 4.08 14.87
CA ALA A 51 8.53 5.35 14.51
C ALA A 51 9.95 5.16 13.96
N GLY A 52 10.27 5.83 12.85
CA GLY A 52 11.56 5.71 12.17
C GLY A 52 11.72 4.49 11.27
N GLN A 53 10.82 3.50 11.31
CA GLN A 53 10.87 2.37 10.37
C GLN A 53 10.42 2.77 8.97
N MET A 54 10.91 2.03 7.97
CA MET A 54 10.49 2.19 6.58
C MET A 54 9.03 1.78 6.42
N CYS A 55 8.19 2.74 6.02
CA CYS A 55 6.76 2.54 5.87
C CYS A 55 6.29 2.41 4.42
N GLY A 56 7.17 2.71 3.46
CA GLY A 56 6.85 2.61 2.05
C GLY A 56 7.93 3.20 1.17
N VAL A 57 7.62 3.26 -0.12
CA VAL A 57 8.45 3.94 -1.13
C VAL A 57 7.54 4.77 -2.04
N GLY A 58 7.99 5.93 -2.45
CA GLY A 58 7.20 6.79 -3.33
C GLY A 58 7.82 8.15 -3.56
N ASN A 59 7.03 9.06 -4.07
CA ASN A 59 7.39 10.46 -4.18
C ASN A 59 6.17 11.35 -3.88
N PRO A 60 6.34 12.66 -3.63
CA PRO A 60 5.22 13.51 -3.27
C PRO A 60 4.18 13.76 -4.39
N ILE A 61 4.47 13.37 -5.64
CA ILE A 61 3.56 13.57 -6.79
C ILE A 61 2.66 12.35 -7.01
N VAL A 62 3.27 11.16 -7.06
CA VAL A 62 2.60 9.87 -7.33
C VAL A 62 2.00 9.29 -6.05
N GLY A 63 2.49 9.74 -4.89
CA GLY A 63 2.12 9.22 -3.58
C GLY A 63 3.06 8.10 -3.10
N ILE A 64 2.78 7.59 -1.90
CA ILE A 64 3.60 6.58 -1.24
C ILE A 64 2.90 5.23 -1.36
N LYS A 65 3.59 4.26 -1.98
CA LYS A 65 3.21 2.85 -1.89
C LYS A 65 3.58 2.34 -0.50
N ARG A 66 2.57 2.24 0.37
CA ARG A 66 2.75 1.80 1.77
C ARG A 66 3.02 0.30 1.84
N LEU A 67 3.98 -0.06 2.67
CA LEU A 67 4.31 -1.45 3.04
C LEU A 67 3.65 -1.83 4.37
N CYS A 68 3.53 -0.88 5.29
CA CYS A 68 2.96 -1.06 6.62
C CYS A 68 2.18 0.20 7.04
N GLN A 69 1.41 0.08 8.11
CA GLN A 69 0.71 1.18 8.76
C GLN A 69 1.56 1.71 9.93
N CYS A 70 1.87 3.00 9.91
CA CYS A 70 2.55 3.63 11.02
C CYS A 70 1.69 3.60 12.30
N ALA A 71 2.35 3.40 13.45
CA ALA A 71 1.72 3.42 14.77
C ALA A 71 1.01 4.77 15.07
N ALA A 72 0.15 4.77 16.09
CA ALA A 72 -0.59 5.97 16.49
C ALA A 72 0.35 7.18 16.69
N ASN A 73 -0.08 8.36 16.24
CA ASN A 73 0.69 9.62 16.25
C ASN A 73 1.90 9.69 15.30
N THR A 74 2.02 8.75 14.36
CA THR A 74 3.04 8.80 13.31
C THR A 74 2.43 8.69 11.92
N GLN A 75 3.02 9.39 10.95
CA GLN A 75 2.58 9.41 9.56
C GLN A 75 3.73 8.98 8.64
N CYS A 76 3.39 8.18 7.65
CA CYS A 76 4.33 7.74 6.62
C CYS A 76 4.66 8.91 5.68
N GLN A 77 5.89 9.41 5.72
CA GLN A 77 6.36 10.54 4.92
C GLN A 77 7.67 10.20 4.20
N VAL A 78 7.88 10.80 3.03
CA VAL A 78 9.11 10.61 2.25
C VAL A 78 10.28 11.27 2.99
N THR A 79 11.23 10.47 3.42
CA THR A 79 12.47 10.93 4.08
C THR A 79 13.57 10.97 3.05
N ALA A 80 13.78 12.14 2.44
CA ALA A 80 14.89 12.38 1.52
C ALA A 80 15.85 13.42 2.09
N PRO A 81 17.15 13.34 1.77
CA PRO A 81 18.10 14.39 2.09
C PRO A 81 17.83 15.61 1.21
N ASN A 82 17.02 16.57 1.70
CA ASN A 82 16.84 17.96 1.25
C ASN A 82 16.73 18.29 -0.27
N VAL A 83 16.61 17.30 -1.15
CA VAL A 83 16.51 17.50 -2.61
C VAL A 83 15.25 16.81 -3.10
N PHE A 84 14.22 17.62 -3.37
CA PHE A 84 13.02 17.15 -4.04
C PHE A 84 13.37 16.85 -5.50
N ASN A 85 13.42 15.56 -5.85
CA ASN A 85 13.49 15.13 -7.24
C ASN A 85 12.18 14.39 -7.59
N PRO A 86 11.29 15.01 -8.38
CA PRO A 86 9.98 14.45 -8.70
C PRO A 86 10.05 13.14 -9.51
N LEU A 87 11.20 12.84 -10.11
CA LEU A 87 11.41 11.64 -10.92
C LEU A 87 12.00 10.47 -10.12
N LEU A 88 12.45 10.69 -8.88
CA LEU A 88 13.05 9.64 -8.05
C LEU A 88 12.03 9.09 -7.05
N ILE A 89 11.90 7.76 -7.02
CA ILE A 89 11.23 7.06 -5.94
C ILE A 89 12.17 7.03 -4.74
N GLN A 90 11.67 7.48 -3.59
CA GLN A 90 12.40 7.65 -2.34
C GLN A 90 11.77 6.81 -1.23
N ASN A 91 12.57 6.49 -0.21
CA ASN A 91 12.09 5.77 0.95
C ASN A 91 11.20 6.67 1.81
N ALA A 92 10.09 6.12 2.29
CA ALA A 92 9.23 6.76 3.26
C ALA A 92 9.40 6.08 4.62
N THR A 93 9.42 6.88 5.69
CA THR A 93 9.50 6.39 7.06
C THR A 93 8.36 6.94 7.91
N CYS A 94 8.03 6.25 9.00
CA CYS A 94 7.06 6.73 9.97
C CYS A 94 7.64 7.89 10.77
N GLN A 95 7.20 9.10 10.47
CA GLN A 95 7.60 10.32 11.18
C GLN A 95 6.52 10.71 12.20
N PRO A 96 6.89 11.32 13.34
CA PRO A 96 5.91 11.93 14.24
C PRO A 96 5.05 12.95 13.50
N MET A 97 3.76 12.98 13.79
CA MET A 97 2.84 14.02 13.29
C MET A 97 3.11 15.37 13.95
#